data_AF-A0A2V8A745-F1
#
_entry.id   AF-A0A2V8A745-F1
#
_cell.length_a   1.000
_cell.length_b   1.000
_cell.length_c   1.000
_cell.angle_alpha   90.00
_cell.angle_beta   90.00
_cell.angle_gamma   90.00
#
_symmetry.space_group_name_H-M   'P 1'
#
loop_
_entity.id
_entity.type
_entity.pdbx_description
1 polymer ?
#
loop_
_entity_poly.entity_id
_entity_poly.type
_entity_poly.pdbx_seq_one_letter_code
_entity_poly.pdbx_strand_id
1 'polypeptide(L)'
;MGERGQSCHEEQGHVAEVSSPPRRPFRTRRNRGGQVVSKSTLSSVRTKAGLMLSRRTMLLTPVALAAARGAPAAASKMTLAIHQNTSSRAGFRQSLEGWSRAGIRQVEIAGNLLDEFLKTESLATAHRLLTDLGLTPVSCNGGALQGLWEQNPNRPAALDALKKRCEMFATLGLKRIYSTTATPQQKVTAEDYKPVPDSMREVGEIARQFDMTAMAEFIRTSPLISTLPTLLKMTRAAGHPNMRPMLDCYHFWSGLNKLEDLDLLKPGELGHVHFQDVPDMPRELLDNSTRFIPGDGISPLTVILRRLAEKGYAGPARAVMAGIGRSLKYDVRSNEVRSRSSDFVLRTSDFFRLRTSSFVLVLLLVPLPAFAQSPAAALRPVIVQGAMQIETEKLAGRLEHVKVERVGDWTFWSGTIDGYPVIVSKTLKGMSSAAAATVLAVERFRPLAIINQGTAGGHDPRLRLYDIVLGTSAVNLGAFRSRYRAAGSGSNPLDWRPMDLTAADGSAANDPNARRAARFEADGPLLDAARSVTKTYTRGKVVEGAIGSSDMWNDEVDLIARFHTEFGTAVEEMETASAAQIAKLLSVPFLGIRVVSDNITNGDAYDPKTSEACEDFVYDVVKAYVRTLTR
;
A
#
# COMPACT_ATOMS: atom_id res chain seq x y z
N MET A 1 -24.83 -29.62 59.63
CA MET A 1 -25.58 -29.11 58.45
C MET A 1 -24.73 -29.42 57.22
N GLY A 2 -25.11 -30.48 56.48
CA GLY A 2 -24.76 -30.74 55.06
C GLY A 2 -23.33 -31.08 54.67
N GLU A 3 -23.02 -32.38 54.55
CA GLU A 3 -21.81 -32.96 53.96
C GLU A 3 -21.93 -33.24 52.45
N ARG A 4 -20.77 -33.23 51.77
CA ARG A 4 -20.25 -34.13 50.69
C ARG A 4 -21.18 -34.75 49.62
N GLY A 5 -20.69 -34.71 48.37
CA GLY A 5 -20.31 -35.95 47.65
C GLY A 5 -21.16 -36.45 46.47
N GLN A 6 -20.50 -36.55 45.30
CA GLN A 6 -20.51 -37.67 44.32
C GLN A 6 -21.75 -38.07 43.49
N SER A 7 -21.51 -38.04 42.17
CA SER A 7 -21.77 -39.03 41.09
C SER A 7 -23.18 -39.47 40.68
N CYS A 8 -23.41 -39.31 39.36
CA CYS A 8 -23.99 -40.24 38.37
C CYS A 8 -25.26 -41.05 38.71
N HIS A 9 -26.31 -40.82 37.91
CA HIS A 9 -27.07 -41.91 37.26
C HIS A 9 -27.71 -41.42 35.95
N GLU A 10 -27.56 -42.24 34.91
CA GLU A 10 -28.25 -42.22 33.62
C GLU A 10 -29.74 -42.55 33.79
N GLU A 11 -30.61 -42.02 32.91
CA GLU A 11 -31.45 -42.85 32.04
C GLU A 11 -32.20 -42.02 30.96
N GLN A 12 -31.92 -42.41 29.70
CA GLN A 12 -32.83 -42.65 28.57
C GLN A 12 -33.78 -41.55 28.04
N GLY A 13 -33.62 -41.26 26.74
CA GLY A 13 -34.57 -40.48 25.94
C GLY A 13 -34.22 -40.33 24.46
N HIS A 14 -34.27 -41.43 23.71
CA HIS A 14 -34.56 -41.57 22.27
C HIS A 14 -33.88 -40.65 21.22
N VAL A 15 -33.00 -41.29 20.42
CA VAL A 15 -32.49 -40.82 19.13
C VAL A 15 -33.49 -41.23 18.03
N ALA A 16 -33.91 -40.28 17.18
CA ALA A 16 -34.63 -40.57 15.94
C ALA A 16 -33.68 -40.37 14.74
N GLU A 17 -33.38 -41.48 14.07
CA GLU A 17 -32.70 -41.54 12.77
C GLU A 17 -33.56 -40.91 11.67
N VAL A 18 -32.93 -40.12 10.78
CA VAL A 18 -33.49 -39.81 9.46
C VAL A 18 -32.53 -40.33 8.40
N SER A 19 -33.03 -41.31 7.65
CA SER A 19 -32.36 -42.09 6.63
C SER A 19 -32.26 -41.36 5.29
N SER A 20 -31.13 -41.54 4.61
CA SER A 20 -30.86 -41.06 3.25
C SER A 20 -31.36 -42.06 2.20
N PRO A 21 -31.91 -41.63 1.04
CA PRO A 21 -32.24 -42.55 -0.05
C PRO A 21 -31.13 -42.60 -1.15
N PRO A 22 -31.13 -43.67 -1.99
CA PRO A 22 -29.91 -44.21 -2.59
C PRO A 22 -29.61 -43.74 -4.01
N ARG A 23 -28.31 -43.83 -4.37
CA ARG A 23 -27.77 -43.64 -5.73
C ARG A 23 -28.14 -44.81 -6.65
N ARG A 24 -28.47 -44.52 -7.92
CA ARG A 24 -28.49 -45.49 -9.03
C ARG A 24 -27.65 -45.00 -10.22
N PRO A 25 -27.15 -45.93 -11.07
CA PRO A 25 -25.97 -45.72 -11.92
C PRO A 25 -26.34 -45.26 -13.34
N PHE A 26 -25.49 -44.43 -13.95
CA PHE A 26 -25.61 -44.07 -15.36
C PHE A 26 -24.79 -45.00 -16.25
N ARG A 27 -25.47 -45.56 -17.24
CA ARG A 27 -25.01 -46.55 -18.21
C ARG A 27 -24.51 -45.84 -19.47
N THR A 28 -23.41 -46.31 -20.01
CA THR A 28 -22.80 -45.92 -21.29
C THR A 28 -23.72 -46.22 -22.50
N ARG A 29 -23.73 -45.33 -23.51
CA ARG A 29 -24.13 -45.70 -24.87
C ARG A 29 -23.32 -44.94 -25.93
N ARG A 30 -22.62 -45.73 -26.76
CA ARG A 30 -22.01 -45.39 -28.06
C ARG A 30 -23.10 -45.14 -29.12
N ASN A 31 -22.84 -44.22 -30.05
CA ASN A 31 -22.97 -44.38 -31.52
C ASN A 31 -22.45 -43.08 -32.18
N ARG A 32 -21.39 -43.10 -33.01
CA ARG A 32 -21.24 -43.57 -34.41
C ARG A 32 -21.71 -42.53 -35.45
N GLY A 33 -20.79 -42.25 -36.38
CA GLY A 33 -20.99 -41.53 -37.65
C GLY A 33 -20.19 -40.23 -37.67
N GLY A 34 -19.22 -39.98 -38.55
CA GLY A 34 -18.75 -40.68 -39.74
C GLY A 34 -18.14 -39.64 -40.69
N GLN A 35 -16.94 -39.94 -41.22
CA GLN A 35 -16.33 -39.45 -42.48
C GLN A 35 -16.05 -37.94 -42.67
N VAL A 36 -14.79 -37.50 -42.83
CA VAL A 36 -13.80 -37.67 -43.95
C VAL A 36 -13.94 -36.59 -45.05
N VAL A 37 -12.94 -35.71 -45.06
CA VAL A 37 -12.13 -35.22 -46.21
C VAL A 37 -12.81 -34.37 -47.32
N SER A 38 -12.37 -33.12 -47.50
CA SER A 38 -11.39 -32.74 -48.54
C SER A 38 -11.35 -31.23 -48.82
N LYS A 39 -10.16 -30.80 -49.24
CA LYS A 39 -9.79 -29.49 -49.80
C LYS A 39 -10.35 -29.33 -51.23
N SER A 40 -10.66 -28.10 -51.62
CA SER A 40 -10.58 -27.52 -52.98
C SER A 40 -11.55 -26.32 -53.04
N THR A 41 -11.42 -25.26 -53.83
CA THR A 41 -10.41 -24.64 -54.68
C THR A 41 -11.01 -23.27 -55.04
N LEU A 42 -10.16 -22.28 -55.31
CA LEU A 42 -10.50 -20.94 -55.80
C LEU A 42 -11.37 -20.92 -57.08
N SER A 43 -12.23 -19.91 -57.20
CA SER A 43 -12.63 -19.23 -58.44
C SER A 43 -13.30 -17.89 -58.07
N SER A 44 -12.74 -16.71 -58.41
CA SER A 44 -12.97 -15.93 -59.65
C SER A 44 -14.43 -15.41 -59.74
N VAL A 45 -14.80 -14.16 -60.03
CA VAL A 45 -14.16 -13.09 -60.83
C VAL A 45 -14.99 -11.76 -60.76
N ARG A 46 -14.29 -10.61 -60.88
CA ARG A 46 -14.69 -9.25 -61.39
C ARG A 46 -15.80 -8.46 -60.65
N THR A 47 -15.75 -7.12 -60.56
CA THR A 47 -15.39 -6.15 -61.61
C THR A 47 -15.09 -4.73 -61.07
N LYS A 48 -14.18 -4.05 -61.80
CA LYS A 48 -14.09 -2.62 -62.18
C LYS A 48 -13.59 -1.54 -61.20
N ALA A 49 -12.40 -1.04 -61.60
CA ALA A 49 -11.77 0.25 -61.37
C ALA A 49 -12.70 1.47 -61.62
N GLY A 50 -12.45 2.67 -61.10
CA GLY A 50 -11.31 3.13 -60.30
C GLY A 50 -11.41 4.65 -60.08
N LEU A 51 -10.51 5.20 -59.27
CA LEU A 51 -10.11 6.60 -59.37
C LEU A 51 -8.63 6.71 -58.99
N MET A 52 -7.87 7.37 -59.88
CA MET A 52 -6.43 7.57 -59.80
C MET A 52 -6.04 8.55 -58.68
N LEU A 53 -5.07 8.17 -57.85
CA LEU A 53 -4.34 9.10 -56.98
C LEU A 53 -3.11 9.62 -57.72
N SER A 54 -3.01 10.95 -57.78
CA SER A 54 -1.93 11.72 -58.39
C SER A 54 -0.58 11.51 -57.68
N ARG A 55 0.52 11.62 -58.44
CA ARG A 55 1.92 11.52 -57.99
C ARG A 55 2.34 12.51 -56.89
N ARG A 56 1.47 13.44 -56.46
CA ARG A 56 1.68 14.29 -55.28
C ARG A 56 1.30 13.65 -53.93
N THR A 57 0.66 12.49 -53.91
CA THR A 57 0.29 11.79 -52.65
C THR A 57 1.32 10.74 -52.20
N MET A 58 2.38 10.50 -52.98
CA MET A 58 3.42 9.50 -52.66
C MET A 58 4.67 10.07 -51.94
N LEU A 59 4.66 11.35 -51.54
CA LEU A 59 5.82 12.00 -50.90
C LEU A 59 5.56 12.55 -49.49
N LEU A 60 4.44 12.22 -48.85
CA LEU A 60 4.18 12.55 -47.43
C LEU A 60 3.99 11.32 -46.53
N THR A 61 4.20 10.12 -47.06
CA THR A 61 3.95 8.84 -46.39
C THR A 61 5.15 8.20 -45.66
N PRO A 62 6.26 8.91 -45.36
CA PRO A 62 7.14 8.48 -44.27
C PRO A 62 7.13 9.40 -43.02
N VAL A 63 6.54 10.60 -43.08
CA VAL A 63 6.63 11.55 -41.95
C VAL A 63 5.49 11.38 -40.92
N ALA A 64 4.35 10.81 -41.31
CA ALA A 64 3.24 10.55 -40.37
C ALA A 64 3.36 9.25 -39.56
N LEU A 65 4.32 8.35 -39.89
CA LEU A 65 4.51 7.09 -39.16
C LEU A 65 5.67 7.13 -38.14
N ALA A 66 6.45 8.20 -38.12
CA ALA A 66 7.49 8.44 -37.10
C ALA A 66 6.95 9.16 -35.84
N ALA A 67 5.79 9.80 -35.92
CA ALA A 67 5.12 10.44 -34.77
C ALA A 67 4.20 9.48 -33.97
N ALA A 68 4.10 8.22 -34.38
CA ALA A 68 3.22 7.21 -33.76
C ALA A 68 3.98 6.01 -33.17
N ARG A 69 5.28 6.15 -32.90
CA ARG A 69 6.04 5.14 -32.14
C ARG A 69 6.17 5.61 -30.70
N GLY A 70 5.44 4.91 -29.83
CA GLY A 70 5.20 5.26 -28.44
C GLY A 70 6.46 5.70 -27.71
N ALA A 71 6.38 6.91 -27.16
CA ALA A 71 7.08 7.21 -25.92
C ALA A 71 6.76 6.07 -24.93
N PRO A 72 7.75 5.53 -24.21
CA PRO A 72 7.45 4.63 -23.11
C PRO A 72 6.51 5.40 -22.20
N ALA A 73 5.30 4.87 -21.98
CA ALA A 73 4.38 5.41 -21.00
C ALA A 73 5.16 5.49 -19.69
N ALA A 74 5.53 6.70 -19.26
CA ALA A 74 5.95 6.93 -17.90
C ALA A 74 4.88 6.26 -17.03
N ALA A 75 5.27 5.28 -16.22
CA ALA A 75 4.35 4.56 -15.35
C ALA A 75 3.69 5.60 -14.44
N SER A 76 2.54 6.09 -14.87
CA SER A 76 1.87 7.21 -14.23
C SER A 76 1.30 6.69 -12.92
N LYS A 77 1.72 7.31 -11.82
CA LYS A 77 1.42 6.85 -10.46
C LYS A 77 0.00 7.31 -10.10
N MET A 78 -0.84 6.38 -9.61
CA MET A 78 -2.15 6.78 -9.05
C MET A 78 -1.95 7.80 -7.92
N THR A 79 -2.77 8.84 -7.90
CA THR A 79 -2.69 9.90 -6.88
C THR A 79 -3.88 9.86 -5.92
N LEU A 80 -3.64 10.07 -4.63
CA LEU A 80 -4.71 10.08 -3.61
C LEU A 80 -5.51 11.39 -3.63
N ALA A 81 -6.81 11.30 -3.41
CA ALA A 81 -7.63 12.40 -2.88
C ALA A 81 -8.76 11.86 -2.03
N ILE A 82 -9.43 12.79 -1.37
CA ILE A 82 -10.57 12.52 -0.52
C ILE A 82 -11.84 13.11 -1.14
N HIS A 83 -12.91 12.33 -1.16
CA HIS A 83 -14.24 12.81 -1.51
C HIS A 83 -14.89 13.50 -0.31
N GLN A 84 -15.47 14.68 -0.53
CA GLN A 84 -16.11 15.51 0.52
C GLN A 84 -17.19 14.81 1.35
N ASN A 85 -17.82 13.75 0.83
CA ASN A 85 -18.78 12.96 1.60
C ASN A 85 -18.13 12.28 2.82
N THR A 86 -16.80 12.02 2.78
CA THR A 86 -16.00 11.48 3.89
C THR A 86 -16.10 12.33 5.17
N SER A 87 -16.32 13.63 5.02
CA SER A 87 -16.46 14.58 6.14
C SER A 87 -17.65 15.52 5.92
N SER A 88 -18.74 15.02 5.34
CA SER A 88 -19.92 15.83 4.97
C SER A 88 -20.50 16.63 6.14
N ARG A 89 -20.42 16.11 7.37
CA ARG A 89 -20.86 16.79 8.59
C ARG A 89 -20.12 18.10 8.90
N ALA A 90 -18.91 18.28 8.37
CA ALA A 90 -18.14 19.52 8.52
C ALA A 90 -18.57 20.60 7.49
N GLY A 91 -19.40 20.24 6.50
CA GLY A 91 -19.76 21.14 5.40
C GLY A 91 -18.60 21.41 4.45
N PHE A 92 -18.83 22.29 3.47
CA PHE A 92 -17.88 22.55 2.39
C PHE A 92 -16.55 23.16 2.88
N ARG A 93 -16.61 24.23 3.69
CA ARG A 93 -15.41 24.97 4.11
C ARG A 93 -14.55 24.18 5.10
N GLN A 94 -15.14 23.73 6.21
CA GLN A 94 -14.36 23.12 7.29
C GLN A 94 -13.77 21.76 6.88
N SER A 95 -14.43 21.02 5.96
CA SER A 95 -13.84 19.80 5.40
C SER A 95 -12.55 20.09 4.63
N LEU A 96 -12.57 21.06 3.72
CA LEU A 96 -11.41 21.45 2.92
C LEU A 96 -10.26 21.98 3.79
N GLU A 97 -10.57 22.83 4.78
CA GLU A 97 -9.56 23.37 5.72
C GLU A 97 -8.90 22.25 6.54
N GLY A 98 -9.70 21.34 7.10
CA GLY A 98 -9.18 20.20 7.87
C GLY A 98 -8.28 19.30 7.03
N TRP A 99 -8.64 19.07 5.77
CA TRP A 99 -7.83 18.27 4.85
C TRP A 99 -6.54 18.96 4.43
N SER A 100 -6.59 20.26 4.16
CA SER A 100 -5.38 21.02 3.82
C SER A 100 -4.38 21.00 4.98
N ARG A 101 -4.85 21.20 6.23
CA ARG A 101 -4.04 21.03 7.45
C ARG A 101 -3.51 19.61 7.60
N ALA A 102 -4.33 18.62 7.27
CA ALA A 102 -3.91 17.23 7.26
C ALA A 102 -2.94 16.91 6.13
N GLY A 103 -2.63 17.83 5.20
CA GLY A 103 -1.68 17.67 4.09
C GLY A 103 -2.24 16.94 2.86
N ILE A 104 -3.57 16.83 2.76
CA ILE A 104 -4.26 16.41 1.54
C ILE A 104 -4.20 17.58 0.55
N ARG A 105 -3.96 17.27 -0.73
CA ARG A 105 -3.82 18.28 -1.79
C ARG A 105 -4.75 18.09 -2.96
N GLN A 106 -5.20 16.87 -3.23
CA GLN A 106 -6.25 16.63 -4.20
C GLN A 106 -7.56 16.41 -3.46
N VAL A 107 -8.67 16.91 -4.01
CA VAL A 107 -10.01 16.77 -3.41
C VAL A 107 -11.06 16.51 -4.48
N GLU A 108 -12.10 15.75 -4.12
CA GLU A 108 -13.30 15.62 -4.93
C GLU A 108 -14.46 16.38 -4.28
N ILE A 109 -15.07 17.27 -5.06
CA ILE A 109 -16.10 18.19 -4.61
C ILE A 109 -17.47 17.50 -4.63
N ALA A 110 -18.18 17.58 -3.51
CA ALA A 110 -19.54 17.07 -3.41
C ALA A 110 -20.54 18.17 -3.78
N GLY A 111 -21.28 17.99 -4.87
CA GLY A 111 -22.20 19.02 -5.38
C GLY A 111 -23.22 19.52 -4.37
N ASN A 112 -23.75 18.63 -3.52
CA ASN A 112 -24.67 18.99 -2.44
C ASN A 112 -24.04 19.87 -1.35
N LEU A 113 -22.77 19.64 -0.98
CA LEU A 113 -22.09 20.49 0.00
C LEU A 113 -21.76 21.86 -0.60
N LEU A 114 -21.41 21.90 -1.89
CA LEU A 114 -21.24 23.15 -2.61
C LEU A 114 -22.56 23.93 -2.67
N ASP A 115 -23.69 23.28 -2.95
CA ASP A 115 -25.01 23.94 -2.93
C ASP A 115 -25.30 24.59 -1.57
N GLU A 116 -25.08 23.86 -0.48
CA GLU A 116 -25.27 24.39 0.88
C GLU A 116 -24.36 25.58 1.16
N PHE A 117 -23.10 25.53 0.70
CA PHE A 117 -22.16 26.64 0.83
C PHE A 117 -22.63 27.87 0.04
N LEU A 118 -23.14 27.67 -1.18
CA LEU A 118 -23.59 28.75 -2.05
C LEU A 118 -24.88 29.44 -1.60
N LYS A 119 -25.56 28.92 -0.56
CA LYS A 119 -26.68 29.63 0.07
C LYS A 119 -26.23 30.90 0.80
N THR A 120 -25.00 30.93 1.30
CA THR A 120 -24.46 32.05 2.08
C THR A 120 -23.22 32.68 1.44
N GLU A 121 -22.58 31.99 0.50
CA GLU A 121 -21.31 32.37 -0.10
C GLU A 121 -21.37 32.33 -1.63
N SER A 122 -20.32 32.82 -2.30
CA SER A 122 -20.26 32.84 -3.77
C SER A 122 -19.38 31.72 -4.33
N LEU A 123 -19.57 31.40 -5.62
CA LEU A 123 -18.72 30.45 -6.35
C LEU A 123 -17.27 30.94 -6.45
N ALA A 124 -17.07 32.27 -6.56
CA ALA A 124 -15.76 32.89 -6.49
C ALA A 124 -15.10 32.67 -5.12
N THR A 125 -15.88 32.74 -4.02
CA THR A 125 -15.39 32.41 -2.67
C THR A 125 -14.95 30.94 -2.60
N ALA A 126 -15.73 30.01 -3.18
CA ALA A 126 -15.38 28.59 -3.21
C ALA A 126 -14.07 28.34 -3.99
N HIS A 127 -13.89 28.98 -5.14
CA HIS A 127 -12.65 28.89 -5.93
C HIS A 127 -11.44 29.45 -5.17
N ARG A 128 -11.59 30.63 -4.55
CA ARG A 128 -10.53 31.24 -3.73
C ARG A 128 -10.16 30.33 -2.56
N LEU A 129 -11.14 29.76 -1.86
CA LEU A 129 -10.89 28.84 -0.75
C LEU A 129 -10.03 27.63 -1.17
N LEU A 130 -10.34 27.01 -2.31
CA LEU A 130 -9.54 25.90 -2.84
C LEU A 130 -8.09 26.34 -3.14
N THR A 131 -7.93 27.52 -3.74
CA THR A 131 -6.63 28.07 -4.10
C THR A 131 -5.79 28.41 -2.87
N ASP A 132 -6.37 29.13 -1.89
CA ASP A 132 -5.71 29.57 -0.66
C ASP A 132 -5.25 28.36 0.19
N LEU A 133 -6.02 27.27 0.15
CA LEU A 133 -5.69 26.02 0.85
C LEU A 133 -4.73 25.11 0.07
N GLY A 134 -4.30 25.49 -1.14
CA GLY A 134 -3.45 24.68 -2.00
C GLY A 134 -4.09 23.35 -2.42
N LEU A 135 -5.42 23.34 -2.62
CA LEU A 135 -6.20 22.16 -2.98
C LEU A 135 -6.49 22.14 -4.48
N THR A 136 -6.20 21.02 -5.13
CA THR A 136 -6.53 20.73 -6.52
C THR A 136 -7.83 19.93 -6.58
N PRO A 137 -8.94 20.51 -7.07
CA PRO A 137 -10.16 19.77 -7.33
C PRO A 137 -9.95 18.87 -8.55
N VAL A 138 -10.29 17.60 -8.42
CA VAL A 138 -9.92 16.57 -9.42
C VAL A 138 -11.10 16.01 -10.20
N SER A 139 -12.26 16.00 -9.57
CA SER A 139 -13.54 15.47 -10.01
C SER A 139 -14.61 16.07 -9.10
N CYS A 140 -15.86 15.96 -9.53
CA CYS A 140 -17.00 16.34 -8.74
C CYS A 140 -18.16 15.37 -8.94
N ASN A 141 -18.86 15.10 -7.84
CA ASN A 141 -20.17 14.50 -7.91
C ASN A 141 -21.16 15.55 -8.42
N GLY A 142 -21.88 15.24 -9.50
CA GLY A 142 -22.95 16.08 -10.01
C GLY A 142 -24.07 16.37 -9.00
N GLY A 143 -24.11 15.65 -7.88
CA GLY A 143 -25.13 15.77 -6.84
C GLY A 143 -26.34 14.91 -7.18
N ALA A 144 -27.54 15.43 -6.94
CA ALA A 144 -28.82 14.76 -7.24
C ALA A 144 -29.12 14.59 -8.75
N LEU A 145 -28.11 14.55 -9.62
CA LEU A 145 -28.26 14.23 -11.03
C LEU A 145 -28.61 12.74 -11.18
N GLN A 146 -29.89 12.42 -11.11
CA GLN A 146 -30.44 11.09 -11.39
C GLN A 146 -31.21 11.13 -12.72
N GLY A 147 -31.44 9.97 -13.33
CA GLY A 147 -32.21 9.93 -14.58
C GLY A 147 -31.44 10.30 -15.84
N LEU A 148 -30.11 10.25 -15.80
CA LEU A 148 -29.24 10.62 -16.91
C LEU A 148 -29.00 9.49 -17.93
N TRP A 149 -29.38 8.25 -17.65
CA TRP A 149 -28.94 7.11 -18.46
C TRP A 149 -30.09 6.47 -19.21
N GLU A 150 -31.24 6.35 -18.55
CA GLU A 150 -32.50 5.84 -19.04
C GLU A 150 -33.38 6.94 -19.65
N GLN A 151 -34.32 6.52 -20.51
CA GLN A 151 -35.39 7.41 -20.95
C GLN A 151 -36.45 7.55 -19.86
N ASN A 152 -36.73 8.78 -19.44
CA ASN A 152 -37.73 9.08 -18.44
C ASN A 152 -38.28 10.50 -18.63
N PRO A 153 -39.49 10.83 -18.14
CA PRO A 153 -40.11 12.14 -18.34
C PRO A 153 -39.28 13.32 -17.79
N ASN A 154 -38.48 13.08 -16.75
CA ASN A 154 -37.67 14.10 -16.09
C ASN A 154 -36.28 14.27 -16.73
N ARG A 155 -35.95 13.47 -17.75
CA ARG A 155 -34.64 13.48 -18.40
C ARG A 155 -34.25 14.86 -18.94
N PRO A 156 -35.12 15.62 -19.64
CA PRO A 156 -34.75 16.97 -20.11
C PRO A 156 -34.30 17.88 -18.96
N ALA A 157 -35.02 17.85 -17.83
CA ALA A 157 -34.63 18.62 -16.65
C ALA A 157 -33.30 18.14 -16.04
N ALA A 158 -33.02 16.83 -16.07
CA ALA A 158 -31.74 16.28 -15.63
C ALA A 158 -30.57 16.73 -16.52
N LEU A 159 -30.78 16.85 -17.84
CA LEU A 159 -29.78 17.37 -18.78
C LEU A 159 -29.52 18.87 -18.59
N ASP A 160 -30.56 19.65 -18.33
CA ASP A 160 -30.42 21.07 -17.97
C ASP A 160 -29.67 21.24 -16.65
N ALA A 161 -29.96 20.40 -15.66
CA ALA A 161 -29.23 20.38 -14.40
C ALA A 161 -27.75 20.00 -14.62
N LEU A 162 -27.47 18.99 -15.46
CA LEU A 162 -26.11 18.62 -15.85
C LEU A 162 -25.37 19.81 -16.48
N LYS A 163 -26.01 20.53 -17.41
CA LYS A 163 -25.41 21.70 -18.07
C LYS A 163 -25.01 22.77 -17.05
N LYS A 164 -25.91 23.13 -16.14
CA LYS A 164 -25.64 24.09 -15.04
C LYS A 164 -24.50 23.61 -14.13
N ARG A 165 -24.44 22.31 -13.86
CA ARG A 165 -23.35 21.72 -13.06
C ARG A 165 -22.01 21.80 -13.78
N CYS A 166 -21.96 21.46 -15.07
CA CYS A 166 -20.74 21.57 -15.86
C CYS A 166 -20.23 23.02 -15.91
N GLU A 167 -21.12 23.99 -16.12
CA GLU A 167 -20.77 25.41 -16.06
C GLU A 167 -20.16 25.80 -14.72
N MET A 168 -20.84 25.48 -13.62
CA MET A 168 -20.38 25.80 -12.27
C MET A 168 -19.02 25.14 -11.96
N PHE A 169 -18.85 23.86 -12.28
CA PHE A 169 -17.61 23.14 -11.99
C PHE A 169 -16.46 23.56 -12.90
N ALA A 170 -16.72 23.97 -14.14
CA ALA A 170 -15.72 24.55 -15.02
C ALA A 170 -15.12 25.84 -14.39
N THR A 171 -15.92 26.66 -13.72
CA THR A 171 -15.39 27.83 -12.98
C THR A 171 -14.50 27.46 -11.80
N LEU A 172 -14.65 26.24 -11.25
CA LEU A 172 -13.80 25.70 -10.20
C LEU A 172 -12.54 25.00 -10.76
N GLY A 173 -12.31 25.05 -12.08
CA GLY A 173 -11.17 24.42 -12.75
C GLY A 173 -11.29 22.91 -12.93
N LEU A 174 -12.47 22.33 -12.68
CA LEU A 174 -12.71 20.89 -12.81
C LEU A 174 -12.83 20.47 -14.27
N LYS A 175 -12.24 19.32 -14.60
CA LYS A 175 -12.30 18.69 -15.93
C LYS A 175 -13.09 17.39 -15.95
N ARG A 176 -13.62 16.96 -14.80
CA ARG A 176 -14.31 15.68 -14.66
C ARG A 176 -15.53 15.82 -13.76
N ILE A 177 -16.65 15.30 -14.23
CA ILE A 177 -17.91 15.22 -13.49
C ILE A 177 -18.41 13.78 -13.54
N TYR A 178 -19.02 13.30 -12.48
CA TYR A 178 -19.67 12.00 -12.50
C TYR A 178 -21.09 12.04 -11.92
N SER A 179 -21.88 11.06 -12.33
CA SER A 179 -23.19 10.75 -11.76
C SER A 179 -23.33 9.23 -11.61
N THR A 180 -24.07 8.82 -10.58
CA THR A 180 -24.35 7.41 -10.33
C THR A 180 -25.39 6.88 -11.32
N THR A 181 -25.43 5.58 -11.51
CA THR A 181 -26.47 4.91 -12.29
C THR A 181 -27.78 4.70 -11.50
N ALA A 182 -28.00 5.50 -10.45
CA ALA A 182 -29.27 5.52 -9.74
C ALA A 182 -30.40 5.96 -10.69
N THR A 183 -31.47 5.19 -10.68
CA THR A 183 -32.65 5.45 -11.50
C THR A 183 -33.90 5.41 -10.63
N PRO A 184 -34.87 6.33 -10.84
CA PRO A 184 -36.18 6.23 -10.22
C PRO A 184 -37.04 5.08 -10.79
N GLN A 185 -36.61 4.44 -11.88
CA GLN A 185 -37.35 3.33 -12.50
C GLN A 185 -37.21 2.05 -11.67
N GLN A 186 -38.33 1.54 -11.18
CA GLN A 186 -38.34 0.31 -10.37
C GLN A 186 -38.27 -0.97 -11.20
N LYS A 187 -38.72 -0.92 -12.47
CA LYS A 187 -38.71 -2.06 -13.39
C LYS A 187 -37.95 -1.68 -14.65
N VAL A 188 -36.98 -2.50 -15.02
CA VAL A 188 -36.14 -2.34 -16.21
C VAL A 188 -36.30 -3.60 -17.07
N THR A 189 -36.51 -3.40 -18.36
CA THR A 189 -36.64 -4.42 -19.40
C THR A 189 -35.45 -4.37 -20.36
N ALA A 190 -35.35 -5.35 -21.26
CA ALA A 190 -34.30 -5.33 -22.30
C ALA A 190 -34.41 -4.13 -23.26
N GLU A 191 -35.61 -3.59 -23.46
CA GLU A 191 -35.86 -2.43 -24.33
C GLU A 191 -35.26 -1.15 -23.73
N ASP A 192 -35.25 -1.03 -22.40
CA ASP A 192 -34.75 0.16 -21.69
C ASP A 192 -33.24 0.36 -21.85
N TYR A 193 -32.49 -0.68 -22.25
CA TYR A 193 -31.06 -0.59 -22.55
C TYR A 193 -30.77 0.00 -23.94
N LYS A 194 -31.70 -0.12 -24.89
CA LYS A 194 -31.49 0.34 -26.27
C LYS A 194 -31.16 1.83 -26.37
N PRO A 195 -31.85 2.75 -25.65
CA PRO A 195 -31.55 4.17 -25.73
C PRO A 195 -30.35 4.61 -24.87
N VAL A 196 -29.84 3.77 -23.96
CA VAL A 196 -28.77 4.16 -23.02
C VAL A 196 -27.50 4.65 -23.72
N PRO A 197 -26.99 4.02 -24.79
CA PRO A 197 -25.84 4.55 -25.53
C PRO A 197 -26.06 5.95 -26.11
N ASP A 198 -27.26 6.26 -26.59
CA ASP A 198 -27.61 7.60 -27.08
C ASP A 198 -27.68 8.61 -25.93
N SER A 199 -28.28 8.22 -24.80
CA SER A 199 -28.30 9.04 -23.58
C SER A 199 -26.88 9.37 -23.10
N MET A 200 -25.97 8.39 -23.12
CA MET A 200 -24.57 8.57 -22.75
C MET A 200 -23.81 9.45 -23.75
N ARG A 201 -24.11 9.36 -25.07
CA ARG A 201 -23.57 10.29 -26.08
C ARG A 201 -23.99 11.72 -25.79
N GLU A 202 -25.28 11.94 -25.53
CA GLU A 202 -25.83 13.27 -25.23
C GLU A 202 -25.20 13.90 -23.99
N VAL A 203 -25.03 13.11 -22.91
CA VAL A 203 -24.31 13.54 -21.71
C VAL A 203 -22.85 13.89 -22.04
N GLY A 204 -22.18 13.08 -22.88
CA GLY A 204 -20.84 13.34 -23.36
C GLY A 204 -20.71 14.63 -24.16
N GLU A 205 -21.68 14.94 -25.03
CA GLU A 205 -21.72 16.18 -25.81
C GLU A 205 -21.91 17.41 -24.91
N ILE A 206 -22.77 17.32 -23.90
CA ILE A 206 -22.92 18.40 -22.90
C ILE A 206 -21.60 18.61 -22.17
N ALA A 207 -20.95 17.55 -21.66
CA ALA A 207 -19.68 17.67 -20.96
C ALA A 207 -18.57 18.29 -21.84
N ARG A 208 -18.54 17.91 -23.13
CA ARG A 208 -17.58 18.45 -24.12
C ARG A 208 -17.70 19.97 -24.28
N GLN A 209 -18.91 20.54 -24.19
CA GLN A 209 -19.13 21.99 -24.31
C GLN A 209 -18.41 22.80 -23.21
N PHE A 210 -18.09 22.17 -22.07
CA PHE A 210 -17.42 22.80 -20.93
C PHE A 210 -15.98 22.30 -20.73
N ASP A 211 -15.41 21.63 -21.74
CA ASP A 211 -14.09 20.97 -21.64
C ASP A 211 -14.00 19.99 -20.45
N MET A 212 -15.08 19.23 -20.24
CA MET A 212 -15.19 18.24 -19.19
C MET A 212 -15.36 16.82 -19.77
N THR A 213 -14.99 15.83 -18.97
CA THR A 213 -15.34 14.42 -19.18
C THR A 213 -16.41 14.02 -18.18
N ALA A 214 -17.55 13.56 -18.67
CA ALA A 214 -18.59 12.93 -17.87
C ALA A 214 -18.25 11.47 -17.59
N MET A 215 -18.62 11.01 -16.40
CA MET A 215 -18.35 9.66 -15.95
C MET A 215 -19.60 9.03 -15.34
N ALA A 216 -19.86 7.77 -15.68
CA ALA A 216 -20.96 7.01 -15.10
C ALA A 216 -20.40 6.05 -14.04
N GLU A 217 -20.86 6.18 -12.80
CA GLU A 217 -20.52 5.29 -11.68
C GLU A 217 -21.64 4.27 -11.52
N PHE A 218 -21.37 2.99 -11.83
CA PHE A 218 -22.36 1.96 -11.59
C PHE A 218 -22.56 1.77 -10.07
N ILE A 219 -23.81 1.60 -9.63
CA ILE A 219 -24.12 1.33 -8.23
C ILE A 219 -24.79 -0.03 -8.07
N ARG A 220 -24.44 -0.76 -7.01
CA ARG A 220 -24.92 -2.14 -6.75
C ARG A 220 -26.44 -2.29 -6.78
N THR A 221 -27.17 -1.23 -6.41
CA THR A 221 -28.63 -1.21 -6.28
C THR A 221 -29.33 -0.73 -7.54
N SER A 222 -28.60 -0.34 -8.59
CA SER A 222 -29.21 0.11 -9.84
C SER A 222 -29.92 -1.06 -10.54
N PRO A 223 -31.23 -0.94 -10.86
CA PRO A 223 -31.91 -1.94 -11.68
C PRO A 223 -31.51 -1.86 -13.16
N LEU A 224 -30.79 -0.81 -13.58
CA LEU A 224 -30.36 -0.59 -14.97
C LEU A 224 -28.88 -0.94 -15.19
N ILE A 225 -27.96 -0.32 -14.44
CA ILE A 225 -26.52 -0.54 -14.60
C ILE A 225 -25.88 -0.74 -13.23
N SER A 226 -25.84 -1.99 -12.76
CA SER A 226 -25.26 -2.37 -11.46
C SER A 226 -23.93 -3.11 -11.53
N THR A 227 -23.42 -3.33 -12.74
CA THR A 227 -22.18 -4.09 -12.95
C THR A 227 -21.24 -3.40 -13.94
N LEU A 228 -19.94 -3.62 -13.76
CA LEU A 228 -18.88 -3.14 -14.62
C LEU A 228 -19.04 -3.67 -16.07
N PRO A 229 -19.33 -4.96 -16.34
CA PRO A 229 -19.56 -5.44 -17.70
C PRO A 229 -20.68 -4.69 -18.44
N THR A 230 -21.80 -4.44 -17.76
CA THR A 230 -22.93 -3.69 -18.34
C THR A 230 -22.53 -2.25 -18.61
N LEU A 231 -21.88 -1.58 -17.66
CA LEU A 231 -21.40 -0.21 -17.84
C LEU A 231 -20.42 -0.09 -19.01
N LEU A 232 -19.46 -1.02 -19.13
CA LEU A 232 -18.51 -1.06 -20.25
C LEU A 232 -19.23 -1.28 -21.57
N LYS A 233 -20.22 -2.17 -21.63
CA LYS A 233 -21.01 -2.38 -22.84
C LYS A 233 -21.73 -1.10 -23.28
N MET A 234 -22.38 -0.40 -22.36
CA MET A 234 -23.12 0.84 -22.66
C MET A 234 -22.19 1.98 -23.08
N THR A 235 -21.12 2.23 -22.33
CA THR A 235 -20.15 3.30 -22.62
C THR A 235 -19.40 3.07 -23.93
N ARG A 236 -19.03 1.82 -24.25
CA ARG A 236 -18.43 1.47 -25.55
C ARG A 236 -19.39 1.65 -26.71
N ALA A 237 -20.66 1.26 -26.53
CA ALA A 237 -21.69 1.48 -27.54
C ALA A 237 -22.00 2.97 -27.75
N ALA A 238 -21.86 3.80 -26.69
CA ALA A 238 -21.94 5.25 -26.80
C ALA A 238 -20.77 5.80 -27.64
N GLY A 239 -19.56 5.31 -27.41
CA GLY A 239 -18.38 5.60 -28.23
C GLY A 239 -17.91 7.06 -28.17
N HIS A 240 -18.30 7.80 -27.13
CA HIS A 240 -18.05 9.24 -27.02
C HIS A 240 -16.78 9.54 -26.19
N PRO A 241 -15.83 10.38 -26.65
CA PRO A 241 -14.53 10.59 -25.99
C PRO A 241 -14.64 11.25 -24.60
N ASN A 242 -15.63 12.13 -24.40
CA ASN A 242 -15.93 12.80 -23.13
C ASN A 242 -16.91 12.03 -22.24
N MET A 243 -17.15 10.74 -22.50
CA MET A 243 -17.97 9.87 -21.65
C MET A 243 -17.18 8.64 -21.25
N ARG A 244 -16.93 8.45 -19.95
CA ARG A 244 -16.09 7.35 -19.45
C ARG A 244 -16.80 6.52 -18.37
N PRO A 245 -16.49 5.22 -18.25
CA PRO A 245 -16.87 4.45 -17.09
C PRO A 245 -16.09 4.89 -15.86
N MET A 246 -16.70 4.74 -14.68
CA MET A 246 -16.09 4.94 -13.37
C MET A 246 -16.35 3.73 -12.48
N LEU A 247 -15.37 3.41 -11.63
CA LEU A 247 -15.42 2.27 -10.74
C LEU A 247 -15.40 2.75 -9.29
N ASP A 248 -16.33 2.26 -8.50
CA ASP A 248 -16.29 2.37 -7.05
C ASP A 248 -16.13 0.97 -6.45
N CYS A 249 -15.09 0.77 -5.63
CA CYS A 249 -14.74 -0.54 -5.10
C CYS A 249 -15.84 -1.12 -4.19
N TYR A 250 -16.62 -0.28 -3.51
CA TYR A 250 -17.76 -0.73 -2.72
C TYR A 250 -18.84 -1.29 -3.64
N HIS A 251 -19.25 -0.56 -4.67
CA HIS A 251 -20.26 -1.02 -5.62
C HIS A 251 -19.80 -2.24 -6.40
N PHE A 252 -18.51 -2.31 -6.74
CA PHE A 252 -17.90 -3.47 -7.36
C PHE A 252 -17.95 -4.70 -6.44
N TRP A 253 -17.37 -4.60 -5.23
CA TRP A 253 -17.21 -5.73 -4.32
C TRP A 253 -18.52 -6.21 -3.69
N SER A 254 -19.40 -5.29 -3.28
CA SER A 254 -20.67 -5.64 -2.65
C SER A 254 -21.78 -5.98 -3.66
N GLY A 255 -21.62 -5.60 -4.94
CA GLY A 255 -22.56 -5.84 -6.04
C GLY A 255 -22.24 -7.08 -6.88
N LEU A 256 -23.00 -7.34 -7.94
CA LEU A 256 -22.96 -8.61 -8.70
C LEU A 256 -21.68 -8.85 -9.54
N ASN A 257 -20.62 -8.09 -9.30
CA ASN A 257 -19.36 -8.18 -10.03
C ASN A 257 -18.45 -9.28 -9.47
N LYS A 258 -17.58 -9.78 -10.33
CA LYS A 258 -16.50 -10.71 -10.00
C LYS A 258 -15.16 -10.04 -10.28
N LEU A 259 -14.09 -10.49 -9.62
CA LEU A 259 -12.76 -9.91 -9.83
C LEU A 259 -12.31 -9.98 -11.29
N GLU A 260 -12.73 -11.01 -12.02
CA GLU A 260 -12.44 -11.21 -13.45
C GLU A 260 -13.11 -10.15 -14.35
N ASP A 261 -14.15 -9.46 -13.88
CA ASP A 261 -14.78 -8.39 -14.64
C ASP A 261 -13.82 -7.20 -14.85
N LEU A 262 -12.80 -7.05 -13.99
CA LEU A 262 -11.73 -6.06 -14.18
C LEU A 262 -10.87 -6.38 -15.41
N ASP A 263 -10.84 -7.64 -15.86
CA ASP A 263 -10.05 -8.05 -17.01
C ASP A 263 -10.66 -7.54 -18.32
N LEU A 264 -11.96 -7.19 -18.30
CA LEU A 264 -12.66 -6.57 -19.42
C LEU A 264 -12.20 -5.14 -19.70
N LEU A 265 -11.58 -4.44 -18.75
CA LEU A 265 -11.11 -3.07 -18.94
C LEU A 265 -9.98 -3.01 -19.97
N LYS A 266 -10.10 -2.05 -20.90
CA LYS A 266 -9.02 -1.69 -21.82
C LYS A 266 -8.11 -0.62 -21.19
N PRO A 267 -6.82 -0.56 -21.58
CA PRO A 267 -5.94 0.46 -21.06
C PRO A 267 -6.46 1.89 -21.28
N GLY A 268 -6.45 2.69 -20.21
CA GLY A 268 -6.92 4.08 -20.23
C GLY A 268 -8.43 4.27 -20.42
N GLU A 269 -9.23 3.20 -20.36
CA GLU A 269 -10.69 3.29 -20.55
C GLU A 269 -11.41 3.90 -19.34
N LEU A 270 -10.93 3.60 -18.13
CA LEU A 270 -11.52 4.03 -16.88
C LEU A 270 -11.23 5.50 -16.57
N GLY A 271 -12.27 6.30 -16.31
CA GLY A 271 -12.15 7.73 -16.05
C GLY A 271 -11.83 8.09 -14.59
N HIS A 272 -12.34 7.30 -13.64
CA HIS A 272 -12.07 7.51 -12.21
C HIS A 272 -12.28 6.26 -11.33
N VAL A 273 -11.71 6.29 -10.12
CA VAL A 273 -11.77 5.21 -9.14
C VAL A 273 -12.07 5.74 -7.74
N HIS A 274 -13.11 5.20 -7.12
CA HIS A 274 -13.38 5.28 -5.68
C HIS A 274 -12.97 3.98 -4.99
N PHE A 275 -12.42 4.08 -3.79
CA PHE A 275 -12.00 2.97 -2.96
C PHE A 275 -12.33 3.22 -1.49
N GLN A 276 -12.85 2.19 -0.84
CA GLN A 276 -13.26 2.18 0.56
C GLN A 276 -13.38 0.73 0.98
N ASP A 277 -13.34 0.47 2.27
CA ASP A 277 -13.47 -0.87 2.81
C ASP A 277 -14.90 -1.17 3.29
N VAL A 278 -15.15 -2.42 3.67
CA VAL A 278 -16.43 -2.88 4.22
C VAL A 278 -16.19 -3.79 5.42
N PRO A 279 -17.08 -3.79 6.43
CA PRO A 279 -16.99 -4.72 7.54
C PRO A 279 -17.15 -6.18 7.09
N ASP A 280 -16.65 -7.10 7.90
CA ASP A 280 -16.88 -8.53 7.72
C ASP A 280 -18.33 -8.89 8.06
N MET A 281 -19.19 -8.89 7.05
CA MET A 281 -20.59 -9.27 7.17
C MET A 281 -21.15 -9.74 5.82
N PRO A 282 -22.28 -10.46 5.81
CA PRO A 282 -22.96 -10.84 4.58
C PRO A 282 -23.17 -9.64 3.65
N ARG A 283 -22.79 -9.79 2.38
CA ARG A 283 -22.75 -8.69 1.41
C ARG A 283 -24.12 -8.07 1.15
N GLU A 284 -25.19 -8.81 1.34
CA GLU A 284 -26.58 -8.37 1.22
C GLU A 284 -26.89 -7.28 2.25
N LEU A 285 -26.25 -7.33 3.42
CA LEU A 285 -26.46 -6.38 4.52
C LEU A 285 -25.61 -5.10 4.38
N LEU A 286 -24.69 -5.05 3.41
CA LEU A 286 -23.88 -3.86 3.17
C LEU A 286 -24.76 -2.73 2.61
N ASP A 287 -24.75 -1.59 3.29
CA ASP A 287 -25.36 -0.34 2.84
C ASP A 287 -24.40 0.86 2.96
N ASN A 288 -24.90 2.06 2.65
CA ASN A 288 -24.08 3.28 2.70
C ASN A 288 -23.58 3.64 4.11
N SER A 289 -24.09 3.03 5.18
CA SER A 289 -23.57 3.19 6.55
C SER A 289 -22.42 2.23 6.88
N THR A 290 -22.20 1.21 6.04
CA THR A 290 -21.19 0.16 6.23
C THR A 290 -19.89 0.40 5.44
N ARG A 291 -19.53 1.66 5.19
CA ARG A 291 -18.27 2.01 4.50
C ARG A 291 -17.17 2.29 5.53
N PHE A 292 -16.10 1.50 5.47
CA PHE A 292 -14.95 1.56 6.39
C PHE A 292 -13.72 2.18 5.73
N ILE A 293 -12.80 2.69 6.56
CA ILE A 293 -11.53 3.26 6.10
C ILE A 293 -10.76 2.16 5.36
N PRO A 294 -10.11 2.46 4.21
CA PRO A 294 -9.34 1.47 3.46
C PRO A 294 -8.30 0.81 4.36
N GLY A 295 -8.33 -0.53 4.45
CA GLY A 295 -7.44 -1.33 5.29
C GLY A 295 -8.07 -1.80 6.61
N ASP A 296 -9.25 -1.31 6.99
CA ASP A 296 -9.95 -1.73 8.21
C ASP A 296 -11.02 -2.80 7.96
N GLY A 297 -11.21 -3.22 6.71
CA GLY A 297 -12.25 -4.15 6.32
C GLY A 297 -11.74 -5.33 5.49
N ILE A 298 -12.68 -6.02 4.83
CA ILE A 298 -12.43 -7.27 4.10
C ILE A 298 -12.45 -7.11 2.58
N SER A 299 -12.59 -5.90 2.05
CA SER A 299 -12.60 -5.69 0.60
C SER A 299 -11.23 -6.05 0.01
N PRO A 300 -11.16 -6.76 -1.13
CA PRO A 300 -9.89 -7.12 -1.77
C PRO A 300 -9.28 -5.93 -2.52
N LEU A 301 -9.14 -4.78 -1.85
CA LEU A 301 -8.73 -3.51 -2.43
C LEU A 301 -7.34 -3.59 -3.07
N THR A 302 -6.42 -4.37 -2.50
CA THR A 302 -5.06 -4.51 -3.02
C THR A 302 -5.07 -5.22 -4.36
N VAL A 303 -5.93 -6.22 -4.51
CA VAL A 303 -6.15 -6.96 -5.75
C VAL A 303 -6.82 -6.06 -6.79
N ILE A 304 -7.87 -5.32 -6.39
CA ILE A 304 -8.59 -4.43 -7.29
C ILE A 304 -7.65 -3.33 -7.81
N LEU A 305 -6.99 -2.57 -6.93
CA LEU A 305 -6.09 -1.49 -7.35
C LEU A 305 -4.90 -2.02 -8.18
N ARG A 306 -4.35 -3.19 -7.85
CA ARG A 306 -3.28 -3.81 -8.66
C ARG A 306 -3.75 -4.08 -10.08
N ARG A 307 -4.92 -4.71 -10.25
CA ARG A 307 -5.47 -4.96 -11.59
C ARG A 307 -5.72 -3.67 -12.35
N LEU A 308 -6.21 -2.62 -11.69
CA LEU A 308 -6.37 -1.31 -12.33
C LEU A 308 -5.04 -0.69 -12.78
N ALA A 309 -3.99 -0.81 -11.96
CA ALA A 309 -2.64 -0.38 -12.33
C ALA A 309 -2.07 -1.18 -13.52
N GLU A 310 -2.28 -2.50 -13.55
CA GLU A 310 -1.93 -3.37 -14.69
C GLU A 310 -2.67 -2.97 -15.98
N LYS A 311 -3.90 -2.47 -15.86
CA LYS A 311 -4.66 -1.86 -16.97
C LYS A 311 -4.22 -0.42 -17.28
N GLY A 312 -3.12 0.06 -16.71
CA GLY A 312 -2.59 1.41 -16.98
C GLY A 312 -3.46 2.54 -16.42
N TYR A 313 -4.35 2.26 -15.46
CA TYR A 313 -5.02 3.34 -14.75
C TYR A 313 -4.01 4.05 -13.85
N ALA A 314 -3.85 5.33 -14.12
CA ALA A 314 -2.95 6.21 -13.40
C ALA A 314 -3.61 7.52 -13.00
N GLY A 315 -4.91 7.58 -13.23
CA GLY A 315 -5.71 8.66 -12.72
C GLY A 315 -5.74 8.62 -11.20
N PRO A 316 -6.34 9.63 -10.60
CA PRO A 316 -6.38 9.67 -9.16
C PRO A 316 -7.31 8.59 -8.56
N ALA A 317 -6.93 7.93 -7.47
CA ALA A 317 -7.77 7.00 -6.70
C ALA A 317 -8.32 7.71 -5.46
N ARG A 318 -9.59 7.49 -5.09
CA ARG A 318 -10.26 8.28 -4.02
C ARG A 318 -10.74 7.46 -2.84
N ALA A 319 -10.46 7.91 -1.62
CA ALA A 319 -11.13 7.37 -0.44
C ALA A 319 -12.53 7.98 -0.28
N VAL A 320 -13.58 7.16 -0.20
CA VAL A 320 -14.98 7.62 -0.01
C VAL A 320 -15.65 6.95 1.19
N MET A 321 -15.73 7.66 2.32
CA MET A 321 -16.46 7.17 3.50
C MET A 321 -17.86 7.78 3.53
N ALA A 322 -18.89 6.95 3.60
CA ALA A 322 -20.22 7.41 4.00
C ALA A 322 -20.52 6.82 5.38
N GLY A 323 -20.92 7.64 6.35
CA GLY A 323 -21.49 7.15 7.61
C GLY A 323 -20.62 7.11 8.87
N ILE A 324 -19.32 7.47 8.86
CA ILE A 324 -18.50 7.46 10.09
C ILE A 324 -18.81 8.71 10.95
N GLY A 325 -19.92 8.67 11.67
CA GLY A 325 -20.46 9.77 12.47
C GLY A 325 -20.31 9.62 13.99
N ARG A 326 -19.33 8.88 14.53
CA ARG A 326 -19.23 8.68 16.00
C ARG A 326 -17.90 9.11 16.65
N SER A 327 -17.96 10.28 17.29
CA SER A 327 -17.17 10.74 18.47
C SER A 327 -15.66 11.06 18.42
N LEU A 328 -15.06 11.56 17.32
CA LEU A 328 -13.69 12.14 17.37
C LEU A 328 -13.59 13.47 16.59
N LYS A 329 -12.72 14.38 17.06
CA LYS A 329 -12.49 15.71 16.46
C LYS A 329 -12.03 15.58 14.99
N TYR A 330 -12.54 16.45 14.10
CA TYR A 330 -12.37 16.36 12.64
C TYR A 330 -10.91 16.33 12.14
N ASP A 331 -10.00 17.06 12.79
CA ASP A 331 -8.58 17.08 12.42
C ASP A 331 -7.91 15.72 12.69
N VAL A 332 -8.30 15.02 13.76
CA VAL A 332 -7.75 13.70 14.13
C VAL A 332 -8.08 12.65 13.07
N ARG A 333 -9.33 12.66 12.58
CA ARG A 333 -9.76 11.72 11.52
C ARG A 333 -9.19 12.04 10.15
N SER A 334 -8.98 13.31 9.83
CA SER A 334 -8.41 13.70 8.53
C SER A 334 -6.97 13.20 8.39
N ASN A 335 -6.20 13.23 9.49
CA ASN A 335 -4.86 12.65 9.54
C ASN A 335 -4.88 11.11 9.47
N GLU A 336 -5.79 10.45 10.18
CA GLU A 336 -5.93 8.98 10.16
C GLU A 336 -6.34 8.46 8.78
N VAL A 337 -7.35 9.08 8.16
CA VAL A 337 -7.79 8.76 6.79
C VAL A 337 -6.69 9.01 5.78
N ARG A 338 -5.95 10.13 5.89
CA ARG A 338 -4.80 10.40 5.01
C ARG A 338 -3.72 9.35 5.17
N SER A 339 -3.29 9.05 6.41
CA SER A 339 -2.23 8.07 6.67
C SER A 339 -2.60 6.72 6.05
N ARG A 340 -3.72 6.13 6.48
CA ARG A 340 -4.13 4.79 6.02
C ARG A 340 -4.38 4.73 4.51
N SER A 341 -5.00 5.75 3.92
CA SER A 341 -5.26 5.79 2.47
C SER A 341 -3.99 6.06 1.65
N SER A 342 -3.06 6.87 2.16
CA SER A 342 -1.78 7.17 1.48
C SER A 342 -0.89 5.94 1.51
N ASP A 343 -0.76 5.28 2.66
CA ASP A 343 0.04 4.06 2.83
C ASP A 343 -0.46 2.97 1.88
N PHE A 344 -1.78 2.86 1.73
CA PHE A 344 -2.39 1.89 0.81
C PHE A 344 -2.07 2.16 -0.67
N VAL A 345 -2.22 3.41 -1.14
CA VAL A 345 -1.95 3.80 -2.54
C VAL A 345 -0.45 3.77 -2.85
N LEU A 346 0.41 4.10 -1.88
CA LEU A 346 1.87 4.03 -2.02
C LEU A 346 2.37 2.59 -2.08
N ARG A 347 1.92 1.70 -1.18
CA ARG A 347 2.29 0.27 -1.17
C ARG A 347 1.95 -0.46 -2.47
N THR A 348 0.81 -0.13 -3.08
CA THR A 348 0.38 -0.73 -4.36
C THR A 348 1.19 -0.21 -5.55
N SER A 349 1.64 1.04 -5.51
CA SER A 349 2.44 1.67 -6.58
C SER A 349 3.91 1.23 -6.57
N ASP A 350 4.50 1.02 -5.40
CA ASP A 350 5.95 0.75 -5.29
C ASP A 350 6.31 -0.72 -5.58
N PHE A 351 5.36 -1.66 -5.48
CA PHE A 351 5.53 -3.07 -5.88
C PHE A 351 5.81 -3.25 -7.39
N PHE A 352 5.44 -2.28 -8.22
CA PHE A 352 5.63 -2.32 -9.68
C PHE A 352 7.05 -2.01 -10.15
N ARG A 353 7.88 -1.36 -9.31
CA ARG A 353 9.26 -1.02 -9.69
C ARG A 353 10.20 -2.23 -9.77
N LEU A 354 9.83 -3.37 -9.18
CA LEU A 354 10.71 -4.54 -9.07
C LEU A 354 10.63 -5.55 -10.22
N ARG A 355 9.72 -5.38 -11.21
CA ARG A 355 9.47 -6.44 -12.21
C ARG A 355 9.60 -6.09 -13.70
N THR A 356 9.91 -4.85 -14.08
CA THR A 356 10.14 -4.51 -15.50
C THR A 356 11.55 -4.00 -15.74
N SER A 357 12.55 -4.86 -15.53
CA SER A 357 13.89 -4.68 -16.08
C SER A 357 14.13 -5.74 -17.15
N SER A 358 13.75 -5.43 -18.40
CA SER A 358 14.16 -6.20 -19.57
C SER A 358 14.87 -5.27 -20.55
N PHE A 359 16.13 -5.62 -20.82
CA PHE A 359 17.06 -5.00 -21.76
C PHE A 359 16.44 -4.79 -23.15
N VAL A 360 16.51 -3.56 -23.66
CA VAL A 360 16.63 -3.29 -25.11
C VAL A 360 17.64 -2.16 -25.30
N LEU A 361 18.84 -2.55 -25.71
CA LEU A 361 19.92 -1.67 -26.16
C LEU A 361 19.67 -1.32 -27.64
N VAL A 362 19.45 -0.05 -27.96
CA VAL A 362 19.58 0.46 -29.34
C VAL A 362 20.41 1.74 -29.30
N LEU A 363 21.64 1.65 -29.81
CA LEU A 363 22.50 2.78 -30.13
C LEU A 363 21.91 3.56 -31.31
N LEU A 364 21.82 4.89 -31.21
CA LEU A 364 21.89 5.80 -32.35
C LEU A 364 22.42 7.17 -31.89
N LEU A 365 23.63 7.48 -32.33
CA LEU A 365 24.37 8.75 -32.18
C LEU A 365 23.87 9.79 -33.19
N VAL A 366 23.32 10.92 -32.74
CA VAL A 366 23.40 12.25 -33.41
C VAL A 366 23.27 13.35 -32.33
N PRO A 367 24.11 14.41 -32.33
CA PRO A 367 24.13 15.44 -31.28
C PRO A 367 23.15 16.58 -31.59
N LEU A 368 22.52 17.18 -30.56
CA LEU A 368 22.00 18.58 -30.54
C LEU A 368 21.33 18.92 -29.17
N PRO A 369 21.16 20.21 -28.84
CA PRO A 369 21.88 20.93 -27.80
C PRO A 369 21.26 20.83 -26.39
N ALA A 370 22.09 21.12 -25.40
CA ALA A 370 21.76 21.14 -23.98
C ALA A 370 20.56 22.03 -23.64
N PHE A 371 19.51 21.46 -23.03
CA PHE A 371 18.63 22.19 -22.12
C PHE A 371 18.04 21.27 -21.03
N ALA A 372 18.20 21.75 -19.80
CA ALA A 372 17.53 21.39 -18.55
C ALA A 372 17.62 19.92 -18.08
N GLN A 373 18.55 19.67 -17.15
CA GLN A 373 18.52 18.49 -16.29
C GLN A 373 17.18 18.42 -15.55
N SER A 374 16.45 17.31 -15.73
CA SER A 374 15.45 16.87 -14.76
C SER A 374 16.07 16.87 -13.36
N PRO A 375 15.37 17.32 -12.30
CA PRO A 375 15.90 17.19 -10.95
C PRO A 375 16.18 15.72 -10.70
N ALA A 376 17.44 15.39 -10.40
CA ALA A 376 17.87 14.04 -10.08
C ALA A 376 16.89 13.46 -9.04
N ALA A 377 16.39 12.24 -9.26
CA ALA A 377 15.55 11.57 -8.29
C ALA A 377 16.27 11.59 -6.95
N ALA A 378 15.68 12.26 -5.94
CA ALA A 378 16.33 12.45 -4.65
C ALA A 378 16.78 11.09 -4.08
N LEU A 379 18.07 10.98 -3.78
CA LEU A 379 18.68 9.74 -3.27
C LEU A 379 17.96 9.31 -1.98
N ARG A 380 17.68 8.02 -1.85
CA ARG A 380 17.10 7.46 -0.62
C ARG A 380 18.21 7.34 0.45
N PRO A 381 17.99 7.83 1.67
CA PRO A 381 19.04 7.86 2.68
C PRO A 381 19.38 6.47 3.22
N VAL A 382 20.62 6.28 3.66
CA VAL A 382 20.94 5.17 4.59
C VAL A 382 20.61 5.66 6.00
N ILE A 383 19.89 4.85 6.78
CA ILE A 383 19.61 5.15 8.18
C ILE A 383 20.56 4.37 9.07
N VAL A 384 21.20 5.05 10.01
CA VAL A 384 21.98 4.43 11.09
C VAL A 384 21.26 4.64 12.41
N GLN A 385 20.84 3.56 13.06
CA GLN A 385 20.10 3.59 14.32
C GLN A 385 21.01 3.25 15.51
N GLY A 386 20.88 4.00 16.60
CA GLY A 386 21.46 3.66 17.91
C GLY A 386 20.49 4.01 19.03
N ALA A 387 20.51 3.25 20.13
CA ALA A 387 19.53 3.38 21.20
C ALA A 387 19.75 4.64 22.02
N MET A 388 21.02 4.88 22.37
CA MET A 388 21.43 5.94 23.28
C MET A 388 22.14 7.08 22.55
N GLN A 389 22.20 8.24 23.20
CA GLN A 389 22.95 9.37 22.65
C GLN A 389 24.43 9.02 22.45
N ILE A 390 25.05 8.32 23.41
CA ILE A 390 26.46 7.87 23.32
C ILE A 390 26.69 6.91 22.15
N GLU A 391 25.64 6.31 21.59
CA GLU A 391 25.74 5.44 20.42
C GLU A 391 25.46 6.19 19.13
N THR A 392 25.03 7.45 19.15
CA THR A 392 24.67 8.18 17.91
C THR A 392 25.41 9.49 17.73
N GLU A 393 25.90 10.09 18.82
CA GLU A 393 26.39 11.46 18.82
C GLU A 393 27.65 11.65 18.00
N LYS A 394 28.57 10.67 18.03
CA LYS A 394 29.83 10.77 17.28
C LYS A 394 29.56 10.66 15.79
N LEU A 395 28.74 9.70 15.35
CA LEU A 395 28.37 9.53 13.95
C LEU A 395 27.54 10.72 13.46
N ALA A 396 26.56 11.19 14.24
CA ALA A 396 25.79 12.38 13.91
C ALA A 396 26.67 13.63 13.76
N GLY A 397 27.69 13.77 14.62
CA GLY A 397 28.68 14.86 14.54
C GLY A 397 29.59 14.81 13.31
N ARG A 398 29.66 13.65 12.62
CA ARG A 398 30.42 13.47 11.37
C ARG A 398 29.58 13.67 10.11
N LEU A 399 28.28 13.94 10.24
CA LEU A 399 27.43 14.29 9.11
C LEU A 399 27.71 15.71 8.62
N GLU A 400 27.68 15.89 7.31
CA GLU A 400 27.69 17.21 6.67
C GLU A 400 26.26 17.73 6.49
N HIS A 401 26.08 19.06 6.47
CA HIS A 401 24.78 19.71 6.20
C HIS A 401 23.62 19.25 7.10
N VAL A 402 23.89 19.11 8.40
CA VAL A 402 22.97 18.50 9.36
C VAL A 402 21.69 19.32 9.59
N LYS A 403 20.56 18.64 9.50
CA LYS A 403 19.25 19.07 9.97
C LYS A 403 18.74 18.09 11.02
N VAL A 404 18.27 18.62 12.15
CA VAL A 404 17.73 17.81 13.25
C VAL A 404 16.22 17.84 13.24
N GLU A 405 15.60 16.65 13.29
CA GLU A 405 14.16 16.47 13.43
C GLU A 405 13.85 15.64 14.68
N ARG A 406 12.82 16.05 15.43
CA ARG A 406 12.37 15.34 16.63
C ARG A 406 10.92 14.95 16.52
N VAL A 407 10.60 13.76 17.01
CA VAL A 407 9.24 13.24 17.14
C VAL A 407 9.15 12.64 18.53
N GLY A 408 8.47 13.31 19.46
CA GLY A 408 8.63 12.98 20.88
C GLY A 408 10.12 13.00 21.28
N ASP A 409 10.59 11.92 21.92
CA ASP A 409 11.99 11.76 22.34
C ASP A 409 12.90 11.15 21.25
N TRP A 410 12.33 10.65 20.15
CA TRP A 410 13.09 10.17 19.00
C TRP A 410 13.71 11.35 18.26
N THR A 411 15.01 11.24 17.96
CA THR A 411 15.77 12.28 17.26
C THR A 411 16.38 11.72 15.98
N PHE A 412 16.29 12.49 14.90
CA PHE A 412 16.86 12.17 13.59
C PHE A 412 17.79 13.31 13.16
N TRP A 413 19.05 13.00 12.87
CA TRP A 413 20.00 13.93 12.28
C TRP A 413 20.16 13.56 10.81
N SER A 414 19.61 14.38 9.93
CA SER A 414 19.68 14.21 8.48
C SER A 414 20.84 15.04 7.92
N GLY A 415 21.74 14.41 7.20
CA GLY A 415 22.87 15.08 6.56
C GLY A 415 23.44 14.25 5.43
N THR A 416 24.73 14.42 5.14
CA THR A 416 25.44 13.65 4.12
C THR A 416 26.74 13.05 4.65
N ILE A 417 27.14 11.90 4.07
CA ILE A 417 28.47 11.32 4.19
C ILE A 417 29.00 11.12 2.77
N ASP A 418 30.16 11.70 2.46
CA ASP A 418 30.74 11.72 1.10
C ASP A 418 29.69 12.18 0.04
N GLY A 419 28.85 13.17 0.39
CA GLY A 419 27.77 13.70 -0.45
C GLY A 419 26.51 12.83 -0.58
N TYR A 420 26.48 11.61 -0.01
CA TYR A 420 25.30 10.74 -0.03
C TYR A 420 24.42 10.97 1.20
N PRO A 421 23.08 11.00 1.07
CA PRO A 421 22.20 11.26 2.21
C PRO A 421 22.25 10.14 3.25
N VAL A 422 22.54 10.53 4.50
CA VAL A 422 22.58 9.63 5.65
C VAL A 422 21.80 10.26 6.79
N ILE A 423 21.06 9.44 7.51
CA ILE A 423 20.29 9.87 8.68
C ILE A 423 20.70 9.04 9.87
N VAL A 424 21.16 9.71 10.93
CA VAL A 424 21.37 9.07 12.23
C VAL A 424 20.08 9.15 13.03
N SER A 425 19.65 8.05 13.64
CA SER A 425 18.40 7.94 14.37
C SER A 425 18.65 7.44 15.79
N LYS A 426 18.34 8.27 16.79
CA LYS A 426 18.32 7.86 18.19
C LYS A 426 16.98 7.19 18.48
N THR A 427 17.01 5.88 18.73
CA THR A 427 15.81 5.04 18.83
C THR A 427 15.22 4.96 20.24
N LEU A 428 15.96 5.43 21.26
CA LEU A 428 15.74 5.08 22.66
C LEU A 428 15.96 3.58 22.91
N LYS A 429 15.93 3.20 24.18
CA LYS A 429 16.22 1.84 24.65
C LYS A 429 14.98 0.96 24.54
N GLY A 430 15.23 -0.32 24.31
CA GLY A 430 14.21 -1.38 24.38
C GLY A 430 13.45 -1.60 23.07
N MET A 431 12.84 -2.79 23.01
CA MET A 431 12.31 -3.37 21.78
C MET A 431 11.16 -2.53 21.20
N SER A 432 10.29 -2.01 22.08
CA SER A 432 9.17 -1.17 21.67
C SER A 432 9.62 0.16 21.07
N SER A 433 10.64 0.78 21.67
CA SER A 433 11.16 2.08 21.21
C SER A 433 11.91 1.94 19.89
N ALA A 434 12.72 0.89 19.73
CA ALA A 434 13.43 0.57 18.50
C ALA A 434 12.47 0.26 17.35
N ALA A 435 11.41 -0.51 17.59
CA ALA A 435 10.35 -0.76 16.62
C ALA A 435 9.67 0.55 16.17
N ALA A 436 9.25 1.39 17.12
CA ALA A 436 8.61 2.68 16.81
C ALA A 436 9.53 3.62 16.02
N ALA A 437 10.80 3.74 16.44
CA ALA A 437 11.81 4.53 15.73
C ALA A 437 12.01 4.04 14.29
N THR A 438 11.98 2.73 14.07
CA THR A 438 12.12 2.10 12.75
C THR A 438 10.92 2.43 11.85
N VAL A 439 9.69 2.33 12.36
CA VAL A 439 8.49 2.76 11.60
C VAL A 439 8.59 4.25 11.26
N LEU A 440 8.91 5.11 12.24
CA LEU A 440 9.04 6.55 12.03
C LEU A 440 10.12 6.89 10.99
N ALA A 441 11.25 6.22 11.05
CA ALA A 441 12.34 6.31 10.09
C ALA A 441 11.88 5.97 8.67
N VAL A 442 11.20 4.83 8.51
CA VAL A 442 10.76 4.35 7.20
C VAL A 442 9.70 5.26 6.59
N GLU A 443 8.67 5.62 7.36
CA GLU A 443 7.56 6.46 6.90
C GLU A 443 8.01 7.87 6.50
N ARG A 444 8.95 8.45 7.26
CA ARG A 444 9.39 9.85 7.03
C ARG A 444 10.44 9.96 5.93
N PHE A 445 11.38 9.01 5.88
CA PHE A 445 12.59 9.19 5.09
C PHE A 445 12.75 8.17 3.95
N ARG A 446 11.89 7.13 3.89
CA ARG A 446 11.93 6.08 2.85
C ARG A 446 13.36 5.56 2.60
N PRO A 447 14.06 5.12 3.65
CA PRO A 447 15.48 4.80 3.60
C PRO A 447 15.77 3.69 2.61
N LEU A 448 16.95 3.73 2.00
CA LEU A 448 17.45 2.66 1.15
C LEU A 448 17.76 1.40 1.97
N ALA A 449 18.30 1.59 3.15
CA ALA A 449 18.77 0.55 4.06
C ALA A 449 18.82 1.09 5.50
N ILE A 450 18.78 0.18 6.47
CA ILE A 450 18.93 0.47 7.90
C ILE A 450 20.12 -0.34 8.43
N ILE A 451 21.06 0.36 9.05
CA ILE A 451 22.12 -0.24 9.88
C ILE A 451 21.78 0.09 11.32
N ASN A 452 21.47 -0.93 12.10
CA ASN A 452 21.19 -0.79 13.52
C ASN A 452 22.45 -1.15 14.31
N GLN A 453 22.97 -0.21 15.09
CA GLN A 453 24.24 -0.35 15.79
C GLN A 453 24.15 0.06 17.26
N GLY A 454 25.08 -0.44 18.07
CA GLY A 454 25.16 -0.10 19.48
C GLY A 454 26.10 -1.02 20.25
N THR A 455 26.02 -0.90 21.58
CA THR A 455 26.71 -1.75 22.55
C THR A 455 25.91 -3.02 22.85
N ALA A 456 26.59 -4.08 23.30
CA ALA A 456 25.96 -5.35 23.64
C ALA A 456 26.81 -6.15 24.66
N GLY A 457 26.12 -6.95 25.48
CA GLY A 457 26.74 -7.90 26.40
C GLY A 457 27.19 -9.16 25.66
N GLY A 458 28.36 -9.69 25.99
CA GLY A 458 28.91 -10.90 25.37
C GLY A 458 28.26 -12.20 25.84
N HIS A 459 27.84 -13.04 24.89
CA HIS A 459 27.37 -14.42 25.16
C HIS A 459 28.44 -15.48 24.88
N ASP A 460 29.32 -15.24 23.91
CA ASP A 460 30.45 -16.11 23.62
C ASP A 460 31.64 -15.76 24.53
N PRO A 461 32.14 -16.69 25.38
CA PRO A 461 33.26 -16.42 26.29
C PRO A 461 34.57 -16.02 25.59
N ARG A 462 34.69 -16.30 24.29
CA ARG A 462 35.87 -15.96 23.50
C ARG A 462 35.89 -14.51 23.03
N LEU A 463 34.74 -13.82 23.06
CA LEU A 463 34.64 -12.42 22.67
C LEU A 463 35.11 -11.50 23.78
N ARG A 464 35.96 -10.55 23.42
CA ARG A 464 36.54 -9.56 24.34
C ARG A 464 35.88 -8.20 24.14
N LEU A 465 36.05 -7.32 25.13
CA LEU A 465 35.75 -5.89 24.96
C LEU A 465 36.31 -5.38 23.62
N TYR A 466 35.55 -4.51 22.97
CA TYR A 466 35.86 -3.95 21.66
C TYR A 466 35.78 -4.94 20.49
N ASP A 467 35.50 -6.23 20.68
CA ASP A 467 35.15 -7.08 19.54
C ASP A 467 33.82 -6.60 18.93
N ILE A 468 33.75 -6.58 17.60
CA ILE A 468 32.55 -6.23 16.84
C ILE A 468 31.92 -7.51 16.29
N VAL A 469 30.63 -7.68 16.53
CA VAL A 469 29.78 -8.71 15.94
C VAL A 469 28.99 -8.10 14.78
N LEU A 470 29.26 -8.60 13.57
CA LEU A 470 28.37 -8.43 12.42
C LEU A 470 27.21 -9.42 12.59
N GLY A 471 26.02 -8.89 12.84
CA GLY A 471 24.82 -9.69 13.06
C GLY A 471 24.43 -10.40 11.78
N THR A 472 24.74 -11.69 11.64
CA THR A 472 24.24 -12.50 10.51
C THR A 472 22.74 -12.70 10.61
N SER A 473 22.21 -12.66 11.84
CA SER A 473 20.77 -12.64 12.11
C SER A 473 20.41 -12.01 13.46
N ALA A 474 19.24 -11.37 13.48
CA ALA A 474 18.37 -11.00 14.60
C ALA A 474 17.69 -12.18 15.31
N VAL A 475 17.84 -12.42 16.61
CA VAL A 475 17.02 -13.42 17.34
C VAL A 475 16.22 -12.76 18.45
N ASN A 476 14.90 -12.96 18.47
CA ASN A 476 14.05 -12.48 19.56
C ASN A 476 14.16 -13.41 20.78
N LEU A 477 14.75 -12.91 21.86
CA LEU A 477 14.92 -13.59 23.15
C LEU A 477 13.83 -13.20 24.17
N GLY A 478 12.82 -12.44 23.77
CA GLY A 478 11.72 -12.00 24.65
C GLY A 478 10.45 -12.84 24.53
N ALA A 479 10.41 -13.82 23.61
CA ALA A 479 9.21 -14.58 23.29
C ALA A 479 9.34 -16.05 23.73
N PHE A 480 8.83 -16.36 24.92
CA PHE A 480 8.88 -17.70 25.50
C PHE A 480 7.55 -18.11 26.13
N ARG A 481 7.27 -19.42 26.09
CA ARG A 481 6.19 -20.07 26.82
C ARG A 481 6.75 -20.83 28.01
N SER A 482 6.34 -20.43 29.21
CA SER A 482 6.64 -21.17 30.42
C SER A 482 5.88 -22.51 30.49
N ARG A 483 6.41 -23.45 31.28
CA ARG A 483 5.67 -24.65 31.66
C ARG A 483 4.74 -24.36 32.83
N TYR A 484 3.62 -25.07 32.90
CA TYR A 484 2.78 -25.04 34.10
C TYR A 484 3.57 -25.55 35.30
N ARG A 485 3.52 -24.79 36.39
CA ARG A 485 4.06 -25.12 37.71
C ARG A 485 3.00 -24.71 38.74
N ALA A 486 2.76 -25.54 39.74
CA ALA A 486 1.80 -25.23 40.80
C ALA A 486 2.29 -24.06 41.67
N ALA A 487 1.37 -23.39 42.37
CA ALA A 487 1.71 -22.33 43.31
C ALA A 487 2.78 -22.80 44.31
N GLY A 488 3.81 -21.98 44.54
CA GLY A 488 4.94 -22.31 45.43
C GLY A 488 6.08 -23.11 44.78
N SER A 489 5.97 -23.53 43.52
CA SER A 489 7.00 -24.34 42.83
C SER A 489 8.11 -23.52 42.15
N GLY A 490 8.08 -22.19 42.27
CA GLY A 490 9.03 -21.27 41.62
C GLY A 490 8.92 -21.22 40.08
N SER A 491 9.89 -20.56 39.45
CA SER A 491 10.07 -20.47 38.00
C SER A 491 11.44 -21.05 37.60
N ASN A 492 11.55 -21.53 36.36
CA ASN A 492 12.83 -21.92 35.79
C ASN A 492 12.86 -21.53 34.30
N PRO A 493 13.47 -20.38 33.95
CA PRO A 493 13.59 -19.95 32.56
C PRO A 493 14.27 -20.96 31.64
N LEU A 494 15.12 -21.85 32.16
CA LEU A 494 15.81 -22.89 31.39
C LEU A 494 14.84 -23.96 30.82
N ASP A 495 13.61 -24.08 31.36
CA ASP A 495 12.60 -25.01 30.83
C ASP A 495 11.56 -24.37 29.90
N TRP A 496 11.63 -23.05 29.72
CA TRP A 496 10.72 -22.28 28.87
C TRP A 496 10.99 -22.56 27.40
N ARG A 497 9.92 -22.68 26.61
CA ARG A 497 10.00 -23.00 25.18
C ARG A 497 9.95 -21.72 24.35
N PRO A 498 10.83 -21.52 23.36
CA PRO A 498 10.81 -20.32 22.54
C PRO A 498 9.55 -20.26 21.68
N MET A 499 9.16 -19.03 21.34
CA MET A 499 7.99 -18.75 20.52
C MET A 499 8.32 -17.78 19.37
N ASP A 500 7.80 -18.11 18.18
CA ASP A 500 7.81 -17.24 17.01
C ASP A 500 6.40 -16.67 16.87
N LEU A 501 6.20 -15.48 17.43
CA LEU A 501 4.92 -14.77 17.39
C LEU A 501 4.51 -14.36 15.97
N THR A 502 5.41 -14.48 14.99
CA THR A 502 5.17 -14.11 13.59
C THR A 502 4.88 -15.31 12.69
N ALA A 503 4.97 -16.55 13.23
CA ALA A 503 4.81 -17.77 12.45
C ALA A 503 3.34 -18.17 12.17
N ALA A 504 2.37 -17.56 12.87
CA ALA A 504 0.97 -17.95 12.77
C ALA A 504 0.04 -16.72 12.84
N ASP A 505 -1.02 -16.70 12.03
CA ASP A 505 -2.08 -15.68 12.10
C ASP A 505 -3.01 -15.89 13.32
N GLY A 506 -3.05 -17.12 13.85
CA GLY A 506 -3.81 -17.51 15.04
C GLY A 506 -2.99 -17.47 16.34
N SER A 507 -3.48 -18.11 17.41
CA SER A 507 -2.74 -18.19 18.67
C SER A 507 -1.45 -18.99 18.50
N ALA A 508 -0.30 -18.31 18.51
CA ALA A 508 1.03 -18.92 18.45
C ALA A 508 1.27 -19.99 19.52
N ALA A 509 0.55 -19.94 20.65
CA ALA A 509 0.67 -20.96 21.70
C ALA A 509 0.21 -22.37 21.26
N ASN A 510 -0.68 -22.45 20.27
CA ASN A 510 -1.28 -23.70 19.79
C ASN A 510 -0.71 -24.17 18.45
N ASP A 511 0.10 -23.35 17.77
CA ASP A 511 0.71 -23.69 16.49
C ASP A 511 2.06 -24.41 16.68
N PRO A 512 2.25 -25.64 16.17
CA PRO A 512 3.55 -26.32 16.17
C PRO A 512 4.67 -25.53 15.48
N ASN A 513 4.36 -24.76 14.43
CA ASN A 513 5.32 -23.97 13.66
C ASN A 513 5.84 -22.74 14.42
N ALA A 514 5.11 -22.29 15.44
CA ALA A 514 5.49 -21.20 16.31
C ALA A 514 6.42 -21.63 17.46
N ARG A 515 6.77 -22.92 17.59
CA ARG A 515 7.62 -23.45 18.69
C ARG A 515 9.12 -23.32 18.42
N ARG A 516 9.57 -22.14 18.04
CA ARG A 516 10.97 -21.79 17.75
C ARG A 516 11.21 -20.31 18.05
N ALA A 517 12.45 -19.87 18.18
CA ALA A 517 12.73 -18.44 18.31
C ALA A 517 12.56 -17.73 16.95
N ALA A 518 11.95 -16.56 16.94
CA ALA A 518 11.88 -15.74 15.74
C ALA A 518 13.29 -15.28 15.33
N ARG A 519 13.64 -15.48 14.06
CA ARG A 519 14.94 -15.11 13.48
C ARG A 519 14.78 -14.22 12.24
N PHE A 520 15.61 -13.18 12.16
CA PHE A 520 15.62 -12.19 11.09
C PHE A 520 17.01 -12.12 10.46
N GLU A 521 17.17 -12.66 9.25
CA GLU A 521 18.45 -12.67 8.54
C GLU A 521 18.89 -11.26 8.13
N ALA A 522 20.20 -11.01 8.14
CA ALA A 522 20.77 -9.78 7.63
C ALA A 522 20.71 -9.69 6.10
N ASP A 523 20.68 -8.46 5.60
CA ASP A 523 20.79 -8.19 4.18
C ASP A 523 22.21 -8.47 3.67
N GLY A 524 22.32 -9.27 2.60
CA GLY A 524 23.60 -9.69 2.02
C GLY A 524 24.48 -8.51 1.58
N PRO A 525 24.00 -7.59 0.73
CA PRO A 525 24.76 -6.41 0.32
C PRO A 525 25.28 -5.54 1.48
N LEU A 526 24.47 -5.31 2.53
CA LEU A 526 24.94 -4.59 3.72
C LEU A 526 26.04 -5.38 4.46
N LEU A 527 25.84 -6.68 4.63
CA LEU A 527 26.82 -7.55 5.29
C LEU A 527 28.15 -7.59 4.51
N ASP A 528 28.08 -7.64 3.18
CA ASP A 528 29.27 -7.61 2.31
C ASP A 528 30.01 -6.27 2.39
N ALA A 529 29.27 -5.15 2.48
CA ALA A 529 29.87 -3.85 2.74
C ALA A 529 30.61 -3.84 4.09
N ALA A 530 30.00 -4.40 5.14
CA ALA A 530 30.64 -4.51 6.45
C ALA A 530 31.89 -5.41 6.44
N ARG A 531 31.84 -6.55 5.74
CA ARG A 531 32.98 -7.46 5.53
C ARG A 531 34.15 -6.75 4.84
N SER A 532 33.85 -5.89 3.87
CA SER A 532 34.88 -5.21 3.07
C SER A 532 35.76 -4.26 3.87
N VAL A 533 35.27 -3.77 5.03
CA VAL A 533 35.99 -2.83 5.90
C VAL A 533 36.51 -3.46 7.19
N THR A 534 36.35 -4.78 7.39
CA THR A 534 36.84 -5.49 8.60
C THR A 534 38.30 -5.18 8.94
N LYS A 535 39.16 -4.99 7.94
CA LYS A 535 40.59 -4.68 8.11
C LYS A 535 40.88 -3.25 8.56
N THR A 536 39.90 -2.33 8.50
CA THR A 536 40.08 -0.95 9.00
C THR A 536 39.95 -0.87 10.51
N TYR A 537 39.34 -1.89 11.15
CA TYR A 537 39.15 -1.94 12.58
C TYR A 537 40.34 -2.58 13.31
N THR A 538 40.90 -1.86 14.29
CA THR A 538 42.12 -2.30 15.02
C THR A 538 41.95 -2.38 16.54
N ARG A 539 40.79 -1.95 17.09
CA ARG A 539 40.55 -1.93 18.54
C ARG A 539 40.12 -3.30 19.10
N GLY A 540 39.75 -4.23 18.23
CA GLY A 540 39.34 -5.59 18.56
C GLY A 540 39.22 -6.42 17.28
N LYS A 541 38.60 -7.58 17.37
CA LYS A 541 38.28 -8.44 16.23
C LYS A 541 36.92 -8.05 15.66
N VAL A 542 36.72 -8.32 14.36
CA VAL A 542 35.39 -8.31 13.75
C VAL A 542 35.02 -9.76 13.45
N VAL A 543 33.90 -10.20 14.00
CA VAL A 543 33.37 -11.56 13.87
C VAL A 543 31.94 -11.54 13.35
N GLU A 544 31.44 -12.70 12.96
CA GLU A 544 30.05 -12.90 12.56
C GLU A 544 29.33 -13.76 13.61
N GLY A 545 28.09 -13.41 13.93
CA GLY A 545 27.27 -14.14 14.90
C GLY A 545 25.83 -13.65 14.93
N ALA A 546 24.94 -14.40 15.59
CA ALA A 546 23.58 -13.92 15.81
C ALA A 546 23.54 -12.92 16.96
N ILE A 547 22.72 -11.88 16.85
CA ILE A 547 22.46 -10.92 17.92
C ILE A 547 21.16 -11.34 18.61
N GLY A 548 21.19 -11.53 19.93
CA GLY A 548 20.00 -11.75 20.73
C GLY A 548 19.38 -10.43 21.16
N SER A 549 18.05 -10.29 21.11
CA SER A 549 17.39 -9.07 21.59
C SER A 549 16.17 -9.37 22.46
N SER A 550 16.09 -8.72 23.62
CA SER A 550 14.91 -8.75 24.50
C SER A 550 14.91 -7.59 25.49
N ASP A 551 13.76 -7.27 26.08
CA ASP A 551 13.68 -6.32 27.19
C ASP A 551 14.07 -6.99 28.53
N MET A 552 15.20 -7.70 28.55
CA MET A 552 15.78 -8.37 29.71
C MET A 552 17.26 -8.03 29.81
N TRP A 553 17.74 -7.86 31.04
CA TRP A 553 19.16 -7.76 31.35
C TRP A 553 19.55 -9.07 32.05
N ASN A 554 20.35 -9.93 31.41
CA ASN A 554 20.67 -11.23 31.97
C ASN A 554 21.99 -11.18 32.74
N ASP A 555 21.92 -11.46 34.05
CA ASP A 555 23.09 -11.81 34.87
C ASP A 555 23.12 -13.33 35.18
N GLU A 556 22.12 -14.08 34.70
CA GLU A 556 22.01 -15.52 34.85
C GLU A 556 22.90 -16.22 33.80
N VAL A 557 24.15 -16.55 34.17
CA VAL A 557 25.14 -17.15 33.26
C VAL A 557 24.65 -18.44 32.60
N ASP A 558 23.84 -19.26 33.28
CA ASP A 558 23.24 -20.47 32.69
C ASP A 558 22.20 -20.13 31.60
N LEU A 559 21.46 -19.03 31.74
CA LEU A 559 20.50 -18.56 30.74
C LEU A 559 21.23 -17.97 29.53
N ILE A 560 22.29 -17.19 29.76
CA ILE A 560 23.19 -16.70 28.70
C ILE A 560 23.79 -17.88 27.94
N ALA A 561 24.33 -18.87 28.65
CA ALA A 561 24.90 -20.07 28.04
C ALA A 561 23.85 -20.81 27.20
N ARG A 562 22.62 -20.94 27.71
CA ARG A 562 21.50 -21.51 26.95
C ARG A 562 21.22 -20.72 25.67
N PHE A 563 21.13 -19.40 25.73
CA PHE A 563 20.90 -18.55 24.55
C PHE A 563 22.04 -18.66 23.53
N HIS A 564 23.28 -18.76 23.99
CA HIS A 564 24.44 -19.01 23.14
C HIS A 564 24.34 -20.39 22.46
N THR A 565 24.10 -21.45 23.22
CA THR A 565 24.13 -22.83 22.69
C THR A 565 22.90 -23.21 21.87
N GLU A 566 21.69 -22.81 22.29
CA GLU A 566 20.44 -23.18 21.61
C GLU A 566 20.12 -22.25 20.45
N PHE A 567 20.43 -20.96 20.57
CA PHE A 567 20.04 -19.95 19.57
C PHE A 567 21.22 -19.34 18.81
N GLY A 568 22.46 -19.73 19.12
CA GLY A 568 23.66 -19.30 18.41
C GLY A 568 24.00 -17.83 18.61
N THR A 569 23.49 -17.20 19.68
CA THR A 569 23.70 -15.78 19.96
C THR A 569 25.14 -15.53 20.40
N ALA A 570 25.81 -14.57 19.76
CA ALA A 570 27.17 -14.16 20.12
C ALA A 570 27.17 -13.03 21.16
N VAL A 571 26.13 -12.18 21.10
CA VAL A 571 25.90 -11.04 21.99
C VAL A 571 24.40 -10.84 22.24
N GLU A 572 24.05 -10.09 23.28
CA GLU A 572 22.68 -9.64 23.56
C GLU A 572 22.54 -8.13 23.84
N GLU A 573 21.35 -7.62 23.53
CA GLU A 573 20.97 -6.21 23.62
C GLU A 573 19.43 -6.07 23.56
N MET A 574 18.86 -4.88 23.39
CA MET A 574 17.41 -4.66 23.54
C MET A 574 16.72 -4.10 22.29
N GLU A 575 17.37 -4.04 21.12
CA GLU A 575 16.87 -3.29 19.95
C GLU A 575 16.80 -4.11 18.65
N THR A 576 17.85 -4.86 18.28
CA THR A 576 18.07 -5.32 16.90
C THR A 576 16.91 -6.17 16.36
N ALA A 577 16.42 -7.16 17.10
CA ALA A 577 15.41 -8.08 16.60
C ALA A 577 14.08 -7.38 16.32
N SER A 578 13.69 -6.39 17.14
CA SER A 578 12.47 -5.60 16.90
C SER A 578 12.62 -4.68 15.68
N ALA A 579 13.77 -4.02 15.54
CA ALA A 579 14.06 -3.16 14.38
C ALA A 579 14.13 -4.00 13.09
N ALA A 580 14.77 -5.17 13.13
CA ALA A 580 14.85 -6.12 12.02
C ALA A 580 13.47 -6.66 11.63
N GLN A 581 12.62 -6.97 12.61
CA GLN A 581 11.24 -7.40 12.38
C GLN A 581 10.44 -6.34 11.62
N ILE A 582 10.50 -5.08 12.07
CA ILE A 582 9.81 -3.97 11.40
C ILE A 582 10.39 -3.71 10.01
N ALA A 583 11.72 -3.69 9.87
CA ALA A 583 12.37 -3.51 8.57
C ALA A 583 11.95 -4.60 7.57
N LYS A 584 11.88 -5.87 8.00
CA LYS A 584 11.36 -6.98 7.20
C LYS A 584 9.90 -6.79 6.80
N LEU A 585 9.03 -6.42 7.75
CA LEU A 585 7.61 -6.14 7.48
C LEU A 585 7.42 -5.00 6.47
N LEU A 586 8.34 -4.03 6.46
CA LEU A 586 8.33 -2.87 5.57
C LEU A 586 9.25 -3.02 4.34
N SER A 587 9.83 -4.21 4.12
CA SER A 587 10.70 -4.53 2.97
C SER A 587 11.90 -3.59 2.82
N VAL A 588 12.54 -3.24 3.94
CA VAL A 588 13.76 -2.42 3.99
C VAL A 588 14.96 -3.30 4.35
N PRO A 589 16.05 -3.29 3.54
CA PRO A 589 17.31 -3.94 3.88
C PRO A 589 17.82 -3.55 5.27
N PHE A 590 18.28 -4.54 6.03
CA PHE A 590 18.63 -4.36 7.43
C PHE A 590 19.92 -5.12 7.80
N LEU A 591 20.78 -4.48 8.60
CA LEU A 591 21.95 -5.10 9.21
C LEU A 591 22.07 -4.65 10.68
N GLY A 592 22.26 -5.60 11.58
CA GLY A 592 22.65 -5.34 12.97
C GLY A 592 24.18 -5.41 13.13
N ILE A 593 24.77 -4.44 13.81
CA ILE A 593 26.20 -4.44 14.18
C ILE A 593 26.30 -4.14 15.67
N ARG A 594 27.09 -4.90 16.42
CA ARG A 594 27.26 -4.66 17.86
C ARG A 594 28.71 -4.70 18.27
N VAL A 595 29.10 -3.83 19.19
CA VAL A 595 30.37 -3.91 19.88
C VAL A 595 30.16 -4.53 21.26
N VAL A 596 31.04 -5.42 21.67
CA VAL A 596 31.03 -6.00 23.00
C VAL A 596 31.45 -4.92 24.00
N SER A 597 30.50 -4.51 24.85
CA SER A 597 30.71 -3.49 25.89
C SER A 597 31.09 -4.05 27.24
N ASP A 598 30.75 -5.32 27.47
CA ASP A 598 30.96 -6.11 28.68
C ASP A 598 30.78 -7.59 28.33
N ASN A 599 31.33 -8.49 29.13
CA ASN A 599 31.11 -9.92 28.96
C ASN A 599 31.24 -10.66 30.31
N ILE A 600 30.10 -10.90 30.96
CA ILE A 600 30.06 -11.60 32.25
C ILE A 600 30.60 -13.04 32.16
N THR A 601 30.55 -13.66 30.98
CA THR A 601 31.00 -15.05 30.79
C THR A 601 32.53 -15.21 30.81
N ASN A 602 33.29 -14.12 30.68
CA ASN A 602 34.74 -14.12 30.78
C ASN A 602 35.32 -13.06 31.74
N GLY A 603 34.46 -12.31 32.43
CA GLY A 603 34.85 -11.34 33.46
C GLY A 603 35.25 -9.97 32.93
N ASP A 604 35.05 -9.69 31.64
CA ASP A 604 35.28 -8.36 31.07
C ASP A 604 34.20 -7.38 31.58
N ALA A 605 34.64 -6.30 32.24
CA ALA A 605 33.76 -5.29 32.82
C ALA A 605 33.30 -4.23 31.79
N TYR A 606 32.16 -3.60 32.06
CA TYR A 606 31.58 -2.58 31.19
C TYR A 606 32.51 -1.40 30.89
N ASP A 607 32.71 -1.09 29.60
CA ASP A 607 33.40 0.11 29.13
C ASP A 607 32.50 0.90 28.15
N PRO A 608 32.01 2.10 28.52
CA PRO A 608 31.16 2.91 27.65
C PRO A 608 31.87 3.42 26.39
N LYS A 609 33.21 3.47 26.35
CA LYS A 609 33.99 3.93 25.18
C LYS A 609 33.99 2.95 24.00
N THR A 610 33.43 1.76 24.21
CA THR A 610 33.18 0.78 23.15
C THR A 610 32.20 1.32 22.12
N SER A 611 31.18 2.08 22.55
CA SER A 611 30.20 2.74 21.66
C SER A 611 30.86 3.55 20.54
N GLU A 612 31.84 4.39 20.88
CA GLU A 612 32.60 5.17 19.91
C GLU A 612 33.34 4.32 18.87
N ALA A 613 33.85 3.14 19.28
CA ALA A 613 34.50 2.19 18.38
C ALA A 613 33.50 1.61 17.37
N CYS A 614 32.28 1.31 17.83
CA CYS A 614 31.19 0.86 16.96
C CYS A 614 30.81 1.94 15.95
N GLU A 615 30.63 3.17 16.39
CA GLU A 615 30.29 4.31 15.51
C GLU A 615 31.36 4.56 14.45
N ASP A 616 32.65 4.48 14.81
CA ASP A 616 33.75 4.63 13.86
C ASP A 616 33.75 3.53 12.79
N PHE A 617 33.55 2.28 13.20
CA PHE A 617 33.46 1.15 12.27
C PHE A 617 32.22 1.28 11.36
N VAL A 618 31.05 1.58 11.93
CA VAL A 618 29.79 1.71 11.17
C VAL A 618 29.87 2.87 10.18
N TYR A 619 30.57 3.95 10.51
CA TYR A 619 30.82 5.03 9.56
C TYR A 619 31.58 4.52 8.31
N ASP A 620 32.59 3.67 8.50
CA ASP A 620 33.31 3.04 7.38
C ASP A 620 32.41 2.07 6.60
N VAL A 621 31.54 1.31 7.28
CA VAL A 621 30.53 0.46 6.63
C VAL A 621 29.58 1.27 5.75
N VAL A 622 29.07 2.39 6.26
CA VAL A 622 28.19 3.30 5.49
C VAL A 622 28.91 3.82 4.26
N LYS A 623 30.18 4.25 4.38
CA LYS A 623 30.99 4.69 3.23
C LYS A 623 31.21 3.58 2.23
N ALA A 624 31.50 2.36 2.69
CA ALA A 624 31.68 1.22 1.81
C ALA A 624 30.37 0.89 1.05
N TYR A 625 29.24 0.87 1.75
CA TYR A 625 27.93 0.62 1.16
C TYR A 625 27.55 1.71 0.16
N VAL A 626 27.71 2.99 0.50
CA VAL A 626 27.46 4.11 -0.42
C VAL A 626 28.31 4.04 -1.68
N ARG A 627 29.57 3.59 -1.58
CA ARG A 627 30.46 3.39 -2.74
C ARG A 627 29.99 2.28 -3.67
N THR A 628 29.26 1.27 -3.19
CA THR A 628 28.70 0.24 -4.09
C THR A 628 27.50 0.76 -4.87
N LEU A 629 26.83 1.82 -4.39
CA LEU A 629 25.66 2.44 -5.02
C LEU A 629 26.00 3.52 -6.05
N THR A 630 27.22 4.06 -5.97
CA THR A 630 27.72 5.16 -6.81
C THR A 630 28.62 4.69 -7.96
N ARG A 631 28.87 3.38 -8.06
CA ARG A 631 29.49 2.70 -9.20
C ARG A 631 28.41 2.22 -10.16
#